data_AF-A0A1Y2F0Z2-F1
#
_entry.id   AF-A0A1Y2F0Z2-F1
#
_cell.length_a   1.000
_cell.length_b   1.000
_cell.length_c   1.000
_cell.angle_alpha   90.00
_cell.angle_beta   90.00
_cell.angle_gamma   90.00
#
_symmetry.space_group_name_H-M   'P 1'
#
loop_
_entity.id
_entity.type
_entity.pdbx_description
1 polymer ?
#
loop_
_entity_poly.entity_id
_entity_poly.type
_entity_poly.pdbx_seq_one_letter_code
_entity_poly.pdbx_strand_id
1 'polypeptide(L)'
;MLKYAICCFGILLLSHASYSALQQIRIQRNQENGNQSLPYDIIAECMASIVVMLIGLTISTKNFENISIEETNKQNKMDSINTHSDFHILRNRSRIFASSN
;
A
#
# COMPACT_ATOMS: atom_id res chain seq x y z
N MET A 1 -1.57 9.66 3.93
CA MET A 1 -1.11 9.16 5.25
C MET A 1 -2.13 8.27 5.94
N LEU A 2 -3.41 8.68 6.02
CA LEU A 2 -4.49 7.90 6.67
C LEU A 2 -4.59 6.42 6.20
N LYS A 3 -4.45 6.17 4.88
CA LYS A 3 -4.49 4.81 4.32
C LYS A 3 -3.47 3.85 4.92
N TYR A 4 -2.26 4.34 5.21
CA TYR A 4 -1.21 3.52 5.83
C TYR A 4 -1.46 3.33 7.34
N ALA A 5 -2.09 4.31 8.00
CA ALA A 5 -2.43 4.21 9.42
C ALA A 5 -3.40 3.06 9.71
N ILE A 6 -4.40 2.85 8.85
CA ILE A 6 -5.36 1.73 8.97
C ILE A 6 -4.65 0.38 8.85
N CYS A 7 -3.71 0.26 7.89
CA CYS A 7 -2.91 -0.94 7.71
C CYS A 7 -2.02 -1.22 8.95
N CYS A 8 -1.29 -0.20 9.43
CA CYS A 8 -0.49 -0.32 10.65
C CYS A 8 -1.34 -0.70 11.86
N PHE A 9 -2.54 -0.12 12.00
CA PHE A 9 -3.46 -0.46 13.09
C PHE A 9 -3.92 -1.92 13.02
N GLY A 10 -4.27 -2.42 11.83
CA GLY A 10 -4.59 -3.84 11.65
C GLY A 10 -3.44 -4.78 12.01
N ILE A 11 -2.20 -4.44 11.66
CA ILE A 11 -1.01 -5.21 12.02
C ILE A 11 -0.78 -5.21 13.55
N LEU A 12 -0.96 -4.05 14.20
CA LEU A 12 -0.81 -3.94 15.65
C LEU A 12 -1.87 -4.77 16.39
N LEU A 13 -3.13 -4.72 15.96
CA LEU A 13 -4.20 -5.55 16.51
C LEU A 13 -3.91 -7.05 16.32
N LEU A 14 -3.45 -7.44 15.12
CA LEU A 14 -3.10 -8.84 14.86
C LEU A 14 -1.92 -9.31 15.71
N SER A 15 -0.93 -8.45 15.94
CA SER A 15 0.20 -8.72 16.83
C SER A 15 -0.26 -8.86 18.29
N HIS A 16 -1.20 -8.01 18.74
CA HIS A 16 -1.81 -8.09 20.06
C HIS A 16 -2.55 -9.42 20.26
N ALA A 17 -3.43 -9.79 19.33
CA ALA A 17 -4.16 -11.06 19.38
C ALA A 17 -3.20 -12.28 19.36
N SER A 18 -2.12 -12.21 18.58
CA SER A 18 -1.08 -13.24 18.53
C SER A 18 -0.35 -13.40 19.86
N TYR A 19 -0.04 -12.30 20.53
CA TYR A 19 0.56 -12.32 21.86
C TYR A 19 -0.39 -12.94 22.91
N SER A 20 -1.66 -12.55 22.89
CA SER A 20 -2.71 -13.13 23.76
C SER A 20 -2.85 -14.64 23.55
N ALA A 21 -2.85 -15.11 22.30
CA ALA A 21 -2.87 -16.54 21.98
C ALA A 21 -1.63 -17.27 22.53
N LEU A 22 -0.44 -16.71 22.32
CA LEU A 22 0.81 -17.29 22.82
C LEU A 22 0.81 -17.40 24.34
N GLN A 23 0.32 -16.37 25.03
CA GLN A 23 0.21 -16.36 26.48
C GLN A 23 -0.76 -17.44 26.97
N GLN A 24 -1.92 -17.60 26.33
CA GLN A 24 -2.87 -18.67 26.68
C GLN A 24 -2.26 -20.06 26.48
N ILE A 25 -1.55 -20.30 25.38
CA ILE A 25 -0.87 -21.58 25.13
C ILE A 25 0.14 -21.88 26.23
N ARG A 26 0.90 -20.87 26.69
CA ARG A 26 1.87 -21.03 27.79
C ARG A 26 1.18 -21.35 29.12
N ILE A 27 0.06 -20.69 29.41
CA ILE A 27 -0.73 -20.93 30.63
C ILE A 27 -1.26 -22.37 30.62
N GLN A 28 -1.91 -22.79 29.53
CA GLN A 28 -2.44 -24.15 29.39
C GLN A 28 -1.34 -25.22 29.55
N ARG A 29 -0.16 -24.99 28.96
CA ARG A 29 0.98 -25.89 29.11
C ARG A 29 1.44 -26.05 30.56
N ASN A 30 1.38 -24.99 31.36
CA ASN A 30 1.82 -25.00 32.75
C ASN A 30 0.78 -25.58 33.71
N GLN A 31 -0.49 -25.59 33.34
CA GLN A 31 -1.58 -25.95 34.25
C GLN A 31 -1.91 -27.46 34.29
N GLU A 32 -1.20 -28.32 33.55
CA GLU A 32 -1.52 -29.76 33.35
C GLU A 32 -2.96 -30.06 32.89
N ASN A 33 -3.79 -29.02 32.72
CA ASN A 33 -5.11 -29.05 32.13
C ASN A 33 -4.93 -29.41 30.65
N GLY A 34 -5.16 -30.66 30.29
CA GLY A 34 -5.05 -31.16 28.92
C GLY A 34 -5.80 -30.29 27.90
N ASN A 35 -5.30 -30.27 26.66
CA ASN A 35 -5.79 -29.59 25.46
C ASN A 35 -7.12 -28.82 25.61
N GLN A 36 -7.06 -27.64 26.23
CA GLN A 36 -8.20 -26.72 26.22
C GLN A 36 -8.18 -25.93 24.91
N SER A 37 -9.34 -25.77 24.28
CA SER A 37 -9.47 -24.92 23.10
C SER A 37 -9.13 -23.47 23.44
N LEU A 38 -8.62 -22.72 22.45
CA LEU A 38 -8.40 -21.29 22.61
C LEU A 38 -9.72 -20.57 22.95
N PRO A 39 -9.72 -19.57 23.84
CA PRO A 39 -10.91 -18.77 24.13
C PRO A 39 -11.47 -18.12 22.85
N TYR A 40 -12.80 -18.16 22.69
CA TYR A 40 -13.47 -17.59 21.52
C TYR A 40 -13.21 -16.09 21.34
N ASP A 41 -12.96 -15.36 22.41
CA ASP A 41 -12.64 -13.92 22.35
C ASP A 41 -11.36 -13.65 21.55
N ILE A 42 -10.30 -14.42 21.81
CA ILE A 42 -9.01 -14.31 21.09
C ILE A 42 -9.18 -14.69 19.61
N ILE A 43 -10.01 -15.70 19.33
CA ILE A 43 -10.32 -16.11 17.96
C ILE A 43 -11.05 -14.98 17.22
N ALA A 44 -12.04 -14.37 17.86
CA ALA A 44 -12.81 -13.26 17.29
C ALA A 44 -11.93 -12.01 17.07
N GLU A 45 -11.07 -11.66 18.03
CA GLU A 45 -10.13 -10.55 17.92
C GLU A 45 -9.14 -10.78 16.77
N CYS A 46 -8.61 -12.00 16.63
CA CYS A 46 -7.71 -12.37 15.53
C CYS A 46 -8.41 -12.27 14.16
N MET A 47 -9.63 -12.81 14.04
CA MET A 47 -10.43 -12.69 12.81
C MET A 47 -10.71 -11.22 12.46
N ALA A 48 -11.13 -10.42 13.43
CA ALA A 48 -11.41 -8.99 13.22
C ALA A 48 -10.14 -8.24 12.77
N SER A 49 -9.00 -8.54 13.41
CA SER A 49 -7.70 -7.93 13.08
C SER A 49 -7.27 -8.23 11.65
N ILE A 50 -7.46 -9.48 11.20
CA ILE A 50 -7.18 -9.89 9.81
C ILE A 50 -8.05 -9.10 8.84
N VAL A 51 -9.36 -8.98 9.10
CA VAL A 51 -10.28 -8.22 8.24
C VAL A 51 -9.87 -6.75 8.15
N VAL A 52 -9.54 -6.11 9.27
CA VAL A 52 -9.09 -4.70 9.31
C VAL A 52 -7.78 -4.54 8.53
N MET A 53 -6.83 -5.46 8.70
CA MET A 53 -5.56 -5.45 7.97
C MET A 53 -5.79 -5.57 6.45
N LEU A 54 -6.66 -6.49 6.01
CA LEU A 54 -6.98 -6.67 4.60
C LEU A 54 -7.63 -5.43 4.00
N ILE A 55 -8.58 -4.80 4.71
CA ILE A 55 -9.19 -3.54 4.29
C ILE A 55 -8.12 -2.44 4.14
N GLY A 56 -7.24 -2.31 5.14
CA GLY A 56 -6.12 -1.37 5.09
C GLY A 56 -5.19 -1.61 3.89
N LEU A 57 -4.90 -2.87 3.57
CA LEU A 57 -4.05 -3.25 2.45
C LEU A 57 -4.70 -2.91 1.10
N THR A 58 -5.99 -3.23 0.92
CA THR A 58 -6.74 -2.93 -0.31
C THR A 58 -6.79 -1.42 -0.57
N ILE A 59 -7.05 -0.61 0.45
CA ILE A 59 -7.12 0.86 0.32
C ILE A 59 -5.73 1.48 0.09
N SER A 60 -4.67 0.84 0.61
CA SER A 60 -3.30 1.33 0.46
C SER A 60 -2.78 1.22 -0.97
N THR A 61 -3.21 0.17 -1.68
CA THR A 61 -2.82 -0.17 -3.05
C THR A 61 -3.15 0.96 -4.04
N LYS A 62 -2.29 1.14 -5.07
CA LYS A 62 -2.53 2.13 -6.13
C LYS A 62 -3.79 1.73 -6.91
N ASN A 63 -4.58 2.72 -7.31
CA ASN A 63 -5.69 2.49 -8.24
C ASN A 63 -5.17 1.86 -9.54
N PHE A 64 -6.01 1.02 -10.14
CA PHE A 64 -5.75 0.49 -11.46
C PHE A 64 -5.65 1.64 -12.47
N GLU A 65 -4.59 1.62 -13.28
CA GLU A 65 -4.38 2.59 -14.35
C GLU A 65 -5.17 2.16 -15.58
N ASN A 66 -5.63 3.13 -16.38
CA ASN A 66 -6.34 2.80 -17.61
C ASN A 66 -5.37 2.21 -18.65
N ILE A 67 -5.76 1.07 -19.23
CA ILE A 67 -5.02 0.38 -20.29
C ILE A 67 -5.34 0.92 -21.70
N SER A 68 -6.34 1.78 -21.83
CA SER A 68 -6.77 2.33 -23.12
C SER A 68 -5.75 3.35 -23.65
N ILE A 69 -5.13 2.99 -24.78
CA ILE A 69 -4.16 3.83 -25.48
C ILE A 69 -4.82 5.14 -25.95
N GLU A 70 -6.10 5.11 -26.32
CA GLU A 70 -6.81 6.31 -26.77
C GLU A 70 -7.01 7.31 -25.64
N GLU A 71 -7.33 6.84 -24.42
CA GLU A 71 -7.48 7.71 -23.26
C GLU A 71 -6.14 8.30 -22.81
N THR A 72 -5.08 7.48 -22.81
CA THR A 72 -3.72 7.95 -22.55
C THR A 72 -3.28 8.99 -23.60
N ASN A 73 -3.61 8.78 -24.88
CA ASN A 73 -3.29 9.73 -25.95
C ASN A 73 -4.07 11.05 -25.86
N LYS A 74 -5.29 11.06 -25.30
CA LYS A 74 -6.06 12.30 -25.05
C LYS A 74 -5.40 13.21 -24.02
N GLN A 75 -4.68 12.65 -23.05
CA GLN A 75 -3.92 13.45 -22.08
C GLN A 75 -2.60 14.01 -22.65
N ASN A 76 -2.06 13.39 -23.70
CA ASN A 76 -0.82 13.83 -24.33
C ASN A 76 -1.06 15.04 -25.24
N LYS A 77 -0.25 16.10 -25.08
CA LYS A 77 -0.33 17.30 -25.94
C LYS A 77 0.42 17.06 -27.25
N MET A 78 -0.06 17.67 -28.33
CA MET A 78 0.61 17.62 -29.63
C MET A 78 2.07 18.09 -29.56
N ASP A 79 2.38 19.06 -28.69
CA ASP A 79 3.74 19.58 -28.50
C ASP A 79 4.72 18.54 -27.95
N SER A 80 4.27 17.63 -27.07
CA SER A 80 5.12 16.54 -26.58
C SER A 80 5.38 15.48 -27.65
N ILE A 81 4.43 15.29 -28.56
CA ILE A 81 4.57 14.35 -29.68
C ILE A 81 5.50 14.94 -30.75
N ASN A 82 5.41 16.24 -31.00
CA ASN A 82 6.25 16.95 -31.96
C ASN A 82 7.69 17.18 -31.48
N THR A 83 7.96 17.00 -30.19
CA THR A 83 9.30 17.11 -29.64
C THR A 83 9.98 15.75 -29.69
N HIS A 84 10.66 15.47 -30.80
CA HIS A 84 11.44 14.24 -30.95
C HIS A 84 12.83 14.43 -30.33
N SER A 85 13.19 13.57 -29.36
CA SER A 85 14.50 13.62 -28.69
C SER A 85 15.66 13.50 -29.66
N ASP A 86 15.50 12.67 -30.68
CA ASP A 86 16.57 12.33 -31.63
C ASP A 86 16.83 13.43 -32.67
N PHE A 87 15.89 14.36 -32.84
CA PHE A 87 15.95 15.42 -33.85
C PHE A 87 16.07 16.81 -33.24
N HIS A 88 16.59 16.91 -32.02
CA HIS A 88 16.70 18.19 -31.34
C HIS A 88 17.81 19.06 -31.94
N ILE A 89 17.44 20.09 -32.70
CA ILE A 89 18.39 21.06 -33.26
C ILE A 89 18.70 22.12 -32.19
N LEU A 90 19.92 22.13 -31.67
CA LEU A 90 20.38 23.07 -30.62
C LEU A 90 20.58 24.51 -31.13
N ARG A 91 20.43 24.75 -32.43
CA ARG A 91 20.50 26.08 -33.05
C ARG A 91 19.14 26.75 -33.04
N ASN A 92 18.68 27.18 -31.87
CA ASN A 92 17.43 27.91 -31.69
C ASN A 92 17.68 29.33 -31.12
N ARG A 93 16.61 30.14 -31.07
CA ARG A 93 16.66 31.50 -30.52
C ARG A 93 17.00 31.55 -29.02
N SER A 94 16.65 30.52 -28.25
CA SER A 94 16.88 30.51 -26.79
C SER A 94 18.36 30.49 -26.43
N ARG A 95 19.23 30.01 -27.32
CA ARG A 95 20.69 30.07 -27.15
C ARG A 95 21.22 31.51 -27.05
N ILE A 96 20.61 32.45 -27.76
CA ILE A 96 21.01 33.88 -27.75
C ILE A 96 20.56 34.53 -26.45
N PHE A 97 19.32 34.26 -26.03
CA PHE A 97 18.76 34.79 -24.79
C PHE A 97 19.44 34.21 -23.54
N ALA A 98 19.83 32.92 -23.56
CA ALA A 98 20.55 32.28 -22.45
C ALA A 98 22.00 32.74 -22.30
N SER A 99 22.63 33.22 -23.37
CA SER A 99 24.02 33.71 -23.37
C SER A 99 24.14 35.20 -23.00
N SER A 100 23.02 35.91 -22.86
CA SER A 100 22.95 37.36 -22.62
C SER A 100 22.84 37.75 -21.14
N ASN A 101 23.01 36.78 -20.23
CA ASN A 101 22.91 36.92 -18.77
C ASN A 101 24.15 36.29 -18.13
#